data_AF-A0A8T4NEV3-F1
#
_entry.id   AF-A0A8T4NEV3-F1
#
_cell.length_a   1.000
_cell.length_b   1.000
_cell.length_c   1.000
_cell.angle_alpha   90.00
_cell.angle_beta   90.00
_cell.angle_gamma   90.00
#
_symmetry.space_group_name_H-M   'P 1'
#
loop_
_entity.id
_entity.type
_entity.pdbx_description
1 polymer ?
#
loop_
_entity_poly.entity_id
_entity_poly.type
_entity_poly.pdbx_seq_one_letter_code
_entity_poly.pdbx_strand_id
1 'polypeptide(L)'
;MDVELEIRNQKLEVGRLAVLIILFGFISIVSAAPVGPDSLNVTLNETWGGPNTGSNVNVSGGLISKLNVSTIVQNPHWKAFVGWVDGRFTLDDSSDSSIYDWSISSIGGQVYATRVSGAVDWGNIECASDAEIIAEDVAMDHIGEDNISSTFNGTNAGTYVVSGVPIGATDCFAVNSYVNNASQSSSFEEIILYDSANIVFAAKIEDGIAGYDGADYDFQMIVPENGDSGFAGSTAYYLYVELN
;
A
#
# COMPACT_ATOMS: atom_id res chain seq x y z
N MET A 1 52.14 -19.47 -35.30
CA MET A 1 50.76 -19.78 -35.72
C MET A 1 49.82 -19.82 -34.51
N ASP A 2 50.26 -20.33 -33.36
CA ASP A 2 49.44 -20.41 -32.14
C ASP A 2 49.09 -19.05 -31.50
N VAL A 3 50.01 -18.06 -31.51
CA VAL A 3 49.76 -16.76 -30.87
C VAL A 3 48.67 -15.94 -31.57
N GLU A 4 48.54 -16.06 -32.90
CA GLU A 4 47.47 -15.36 -33.63
C GLU A 4 46.08 -15.96 -33.39
N LEU A 5 46.01 -17.27 -33.16
CA LEU A 5 44.77 -17.97 -32.82
C LEU A 5 44.29 -17.58 -31.42
N GLU A 6 45.21 -17.48 -30.45
CA GLU A 6 44.92 -17.05 -29.08
C GLU A 6 44.34 -15.63 -29.04
N ILE A 7 44.95 -14.68 -29.76
CA ILE A 7 44.50 -13.28 -29.82
C ILE A 7 43.14 -13.15 -30.52
N ARG A 8 42.86 -13.97 -31.55
CA ARG A 8 41.53 -13.99 -32.20
C ARG A 8 40.44 -14.47 -31.25
N ASN A 9 40.70 -15.53 -30.48
CA ASN A 9 39.72 -16.07 -29.54
C ASN A 9 39.44 -15.08 -28.40
N GLN A 10 40.48 -14.40 -27.88
CA GLN A 10 40.31 -13.40 -26.82
C GLN A 10 39.47 -12.20 -27.30
N LYS A 11 39.66 -11.72 -28.53
CA LYS A 11 38.84 -10.64 -29.12
C LYS A 11 37.38 -11.07 -29.35
N LEU A 12 37.16 -12.35 -29.69
CA LEU A 12 35.83 -12.90 -29.88
C LEU A 12 35.05 -13.02 -28.55
N GLU A 13 35.72 -13.45 -27.48
CA GLU A 13 35.14 -13.54 -26.13
C GLU A 13 34.81 -12.16 -25.56
N VAL A 14 35.70 -11.16 -25.72
CA VAL A 14 35.42 -9.78 -25.31
C VAL A 14 34.25 -9.18 -26.11
N GLY A 15 34.18 -9.47 -27.40
CA GLY A 15 33.05 -9.06 -28.25
C GLY A 15 31.72 -9.68 -27.82
N ARG A 16 31.70 -10.96 -27.46
CA ARG A 16 30.51 -11.66 -26.95
C ARG A 16 30.04 -11.09 -25.61
N LEU A 17 30.97 -10.80 -24.70
CA LEU A 17 30.66 -10.20 -23.40
C LEU A 17 30.09 -8.79 -23.54
N ALA A 18 30.67 -7.97 -24.43
CA ALA A 18 30.17 -6.63 -24.71
C ALA A 18 28.76 -6.64 -25.32
N VAL A 19 28.46 -7.57 -26.22
CA VAL A 19 27.11 -7.74 -26.79
C VAL A 19 26.11 -8.19 -25.72
N LEU A 20 26.48 -9.11 -24.83
CA LEU A 20 25.62 -9.54 -23.71
C LEU A 20 25.34 -8.41 -22.71
N ILE A 21 26.33 -7.58 -22.39
CA ILE A 21 26.15 -6.41 -21.50
C ILE A 21 25.27 -5.34 -22.16
N ILE A 22 25.40 -5.12 -23.47
CA ILE A 22 24.51 -4.20 -24.21
C ILE A 22 23.10 -4.79 -24.29
N LEU A 23 22.94 -6.10 -24.48
CA LEU A 23 21.63 -6.76 -24.56
C LEU A 23 20.89 -6.77 -23.20
N PHE A 24 21.62 -6.91 -22.09
CA PHE A 24 21.05 -6.79 -20.72
C PHE A 24 20.92 -5.34 -20.23
N GLY A 25 21.68 -4.39 -20.80
CA GLY A 25 21.64 -2.97 -20.44
C GLY A 25 20.39 -2.21 -20.93
N PHE A 26 19.52 -2.85 -21.71
CA PHE A 26 18.29 -2.27 -22.26
C PHE A 26 17.02 -2.96 -21.72
N ILE A 27 17.02 -3.44 -20.48
CA ILE A 27 15.76 -3.71 -19.78
C ILE A 27 15.23 -2.35 -19.32
N SER A 28 14.48 -1.69 -20.20
CA SER A 28 13.64 -0.55 -19.80
C SER A 28 12.57 -1.09 -18.87
N ILE A 29 12.62 -0.69 -17.60
CA ILE A 29 11.52 -0.91 -16.68
C ILE A 29 10.40 0.00 -17.19
N VAL A 30 9.36 -0.58 -17.79
CA VAL A 30 8.17 0.16 -18.18
C VAL A 30 7.36 0.35 -16.90
N SER A 31 7.39 1.56 -16.33
CA SER A 31 6.49 1.96 -15.25
C SER A 31 5.63 3.10 -15.80
N ALA A 32 4.32 2.95 -15.64
CA ALA A 32 3.37 4.02 -15.91
C ALA A 32 3.23 4.84 -14.63
N ALA A 33 3.12 6.16 -14.73
CA ALA A 33 2.79 6.98 -13.56
C ALA A 33 1.44 6.52 -12.96
N PRO A 34 1.26 6.55 -11.63
CA PRO A 34 -0.01 6.20 -11.02
C PRO A 34 -1.15 7.07 -11.56
N VAL A 35 -2.25 6.43 -11.94
CA VAL A 35 -3.45 7.09 -12.48
C VAL A 35 -4.67 6.77 -11.62
N GLY A 36 -5.67 7.64 -11.63
CA GLY A 36 -6.96 7.34 -11.00
C GLY A 36 -7.66 6.19 -11.73
N PRO A 37 -8.45 5.36 -11.04
CA PRO A 37 -9.16 4.25 -11.68
C PRO A 37 -10.27 4.77 -12.61
N ASP A 38 -10.46 4.11 -13.76
CA ASP A 38 -11.55 4.41 -14.72
C ASP A 38 -12.95 4.31 -14.08
N SER A 39 -13.09 3.41 -13.11
CA SER A 39 -14.31 3.26 -12.32
C SER A 39 -13.98 2.76 -10.92
N LEU A 40 -14.68 3.28 -9.91
CA LEU A 40 -14.58 2.85 -8.52
C LEU A 40 -15.98 2.51 -8.02
N ASN A 41 -16.20 1.25 -7.62
CA ASN A 41 -17.48 0.77 -7.12
C ASN A 41 -17.32 0.15 -5.74
N VAL A 42 -17.99 0.73 -4.74
CA VAL A 42 -18.00 0.19 -3.38
C VAL A 42 -19.03 -0.93 -3.30
N THR A 43 -18.55 -2.17 -3.23
CA THR A 43 -19.40 -3.37 -3.20
C THR A 43 -19.87 -3.75 -1.80
N LEU A 44 -19.07 -3.41 -0.79
CA LEU A 44 -19.35 -3.65 0.63
C LEU A 44 -18.91 -2.42 1.44
N ASN A 45 -19.73 -2.03 2.42
CA ASN A 45 -19.40 -1.00 3.40
C ASN A 45 -20.11 -1.36 4.71
N GLU A 46 -19.35 -1.88 5.66
CA GLU A 46 -19.88 -2.41 6.91
C GLU A 46 -19.04 -1.96 8.11
N THR A 47 -19.60 -2.13 9.30
CA THR A 47 -18.95 -1.84 10.57
C THR A 47 -19.20 -2.97 11.54
N TRP A 48 -18.40 -3.07 12.60
CA TRP A 48 -18.62 -4.06 13.64
C TRP A 48 -20.03 -3.94 14.23
N GLY A 49 -20.72 -5.09 14.35
CA GLY A 49 -22.12 -5.18 14.80
C GLY A 49 -22.41 -4.74 16.24
N GLY A 50 -21.44 -4.14 16.92
CA GLY A 50 -21.55 -3.55 18.24
C GLY A 50 -21.07 -4.45 19.38
N PRO A 51 -20.74 -3.87 20.54
CA PRO A 51 -20.30 -4.61 21.71
C PRO A 51 -21.43 -5.47 22.29
N ASN A 52 -21.05 -6.59 22.93
CA ASN A 52 -21.98 -7.41 23.70
C ASN A 52 -22.72 -6.56 24.75
N THR A 53 -24.01 -6.83 24.95
CA THR A 53 -24.79 -6.21 26.04
C THR A 53 -24.13 -6.48 27.39
N GLY A 54 -24.13 -5.47 28.28
CA GLY A 54 -23.44 -5.53 29.57
C GLY A 54 -23.76 -6.78 30.39
N SER A 55 -22.74 -7.35 31.04
CA SER A 55 -22.86 -8.55 31.87
C SER A 55 -23.16 -8.20 33.33
N ASN A 56 -24.08 -8.90 33.97
CA ASN A 56 -24.33 -8.72 35.40
C ASN A 56 -23.23 -9.39 36.23
N VAL A 57 -22.57 -8.62 37.09
CA VAL A 57 -21.66 -9.16 38.10
C VAL A 57 -22.36 -9.06 39.46
N ASN A 58 -22.90 -10.19 39.94
CA ASN A 58 -23.61 -10.24 41.21
C ASN A 58 -22.70 -10.84 42.29
N VAL A 59 -22.14 -9.98 43.15
CA VAL A 59 -21.27 -10.37 44.27
C VAL A 59 -21.98 -10.00 45.58
N SER A 60 -22.07 -10.97 46.51
CA SER A 60 -22.67 -10.74 47.82
C SER A 60 -21.82 -9.79 48.67
N GLY A 61 -22.47 -9.00 49.53
CA GLY A 61 -21.78 -8.11 50.46
C GLY A 61 -20.82 -8.87 51.39
N GLY A 62 -19.61 -8.33 51.60
CA GLY A 62 -18.57 -8.92 52.45
C GLY A 62 -17.51 -9.75 51.72
N LEU A 63 -17.52 -9.80 50.40
CA LEU A 63 -16.53 -10.52 49.58
C LEU A 63 -15.67 -9.54 48.76
N ILE A 64 -14.41 -9.93 48.51
CA ILE A 64 -13.52 -9.24 47.56
C ILE A 64 -13.55 -10.06 46.27
N SER A 65 -14.04 -9.46 45.18
CA SER A 65 -14.01 -10.06 43.85
C SER A 65 -12.96 -9.40 42.98
N LYS A 66 -12.12 -10.22 42.35
CA LYS A 66 -11.21 -9.79 41.29
C LYS A 66 -11.88 -10.11 39.96
N LEU A 67 -12.03 -9.10 39.13
CA LEU A 67 -12.63 -9.22 37.81
C LEU A 67 -11.56 -8.92 36.78
N ASN A 68 -11.54 -9.71 35.70
CA ASN A 68 -10.82 -9.34 34.49
C ASN A 68 -11.88 -8.98 33.45
N VAL A 69 -11.90 -7.72 33.03
CA VAL A 69 -12.82 -7.21 32.03
C VAL A 69 -11.99 -6.86 30.81
N SER A 70 -12.34 -7.44 29.66
CA SER A 70 -11.76 -7.09 28.37
C SER A 70 -12.89 -6.81 27.40
N THR A 71 -12.70 -5.83 26.54
CA THR A 71 -13.62 -5.51 25.47
C THR A 71 -12.79 -5.20 24.24
N ILE A 72 -13.34 -5.55 23.08
CA ILE A 72 -12.89 -5.03 21.79
C ILE A 72 -13.90 -3.95 21.43
N VAL A 73 -13.43 -2.84 20.85
CA VAL A 73 -14.29 -1.76 20.36
C VAL A 73 -13.85 -1.40 18.95
N GLN A 74 -14.80 -1.01 18.11
CA GLN A 74 -14.49 -0.50 16.78
C GLN A 74 -13.64 0.77 16.92
N ASN A 75 -12.54 0.84 16.18
CA ASN A 75 -11.73 2.04 16.11
C ASN A 75 -12.38 3.05 15.13
N PRO A 76 -12.74 4.28 15.58
CA PRO A 76 -13.29 5.31 14.70
C PRO A 76 -12.24 6.15 13.97
N HIS A 77 -10.97 6.12 14.41
CA HIS A 77 -9.88 6.91 13.86
C HIS A 77 -9.31 6.33 12.55
N TRP A 78 -9.77 5.15 12.13
CA TRP A 78 -9.25 4.47 10.94
C TRP A 78 -10.38 3.99 10.03
N LYS A 79 -10.09 3.96 8.73
CA LYS A 79 -10.85 3.20 7.74
C LYS A 79 -9.94 2.24 7.00
N ALA A 80 -10.52 1.19 6.45
CA ALA A 80 -9.82 0.23 5.61
C ALA A 80 -10.46 0.15 4.23
N PHE A 81 -9.64 -0.13 3.22
CA PHE A 81 -10.07 -0.53 1.90
C PHE A 81 -9.48 -1.90 1.57
N VAL A 82 -10.33 -2.79 1.05
CA VAL A 82 -9.93 -4.06 0.47
C VAL A 82 -10.62 -4.22 -0.87
N GLY A 83 -10.00 -4.94 -1.79
CA GLY A 83 -10.64 -5.20 -3.06
C GLY A 83 -9.77 -5.95 -4.05
N TRP A 84 -10.30 -6.02 -5.27
CA TRP A 84 -9.63 -6.56 -6.44
C TRP A 84 -9.20 -5.43 -7.36
N VAL A 85 -8.09 -5.62 -8.05
CA VAL A 85 -7.61 -4.68 -9.07
C VAL A 85 -7.68 -5.39 -10.41
N ASP A 86 -8.47 -4.86 -11.33
CA ASP A 86 -8.47 -5.30 -12.74
C ASP A 86 -7.72 -4.27 -13.58
N GLY A 87 -6.84 -4.74 -14.46
CA GLY A 87 -5.96 -3.90 -15.25
C GLY A 87 -5.80 -4.35 -16.70
N ARG A 88 -5.66 -3.39 -17.61
CA ARG A 88 -5.27 -3.63 -19.00
C ARG A 88 -4.28 -2.55 -19.44
N PHE A 89 -3.33 -2.92 -20.29
CA PHE A 89 -2.57 -1.94 -21.07
C PHE A 89 -3.33 -1.68 -22.37
N THR A 90 -3.55 -0.42 -22.71
CA THR A 90 -4.23 0.00 -23.95
C THR A 90 -3.34 0.91 -24.79
N LEU A 91 -3.55 0.89 -26.10
CA LEU A 91 -3.04 1.93 -27.01
C LEU A 91 -4.22 2.79 -27.46
N ASP A 92 -4.43 3.89 -26.74
CA ASP A 92 -5.56 4.80 -26.97
C ASP A 92 -5.10 6.06 -27.70
N ASP A 93 -5.99 6.60 -28.55
CA ASP A 93 -5.84 7.96 -29.06
C ASP A 93 -6.43 9.00 -28.09
N SER A 94 -6.37 10.28 -28.45
CA SER A 94 -6.89 11.36 -27.60
C SER A 94 -8.42 11.43 -27.49
N SER A 95 -9.14 10.49 -28.11
CA SER A 95 -10.60 10.35 -28.06
C SER A 95 -11.00 9.04 -27.35
N ASP A 96 -10.08 8.44 -26.58
CA ASP A 96 -10.24 7.18 -25.85
C ASP A 96 -10.61 5.99 -26.76
N SER A 97 -10.20 6.04 -28.04
CA SER A 97 -10.37 4.91 -28.96
C SER A 97 -9.15 3.98 -28.92
N SER A 98 -9.35 2.76 -28.43
CA SER A 98 -8.31 1.74 -28.34
C SER A 98 -8.07 1.02 -29.67
N ILE A 99 -6.83 1.03 -30.17
CA ILE A 99 -6.44 0.19 -31.32
C ILE A 99 -6.07 -1.24 -30.90
N TYR A 100 -5.66 -1.43 -29.64
CA TYR A 100 -5.33 -2.73 -29.06
C TYR A 100 -5.33 -2.67 -27.53
N ASP A 101 -5.65 -3.79 -26.89
CA ASP A 101 -5.50 -4.00 -25.44
C ASP A 101 -4.80 -5.33 -25.11
N TRP A 102 -4.03 -5.32 -24.02
CA TRP A 102 -3.42 -6.53 -23.45
C TRP A 102 -4.06 -6.83 -22.10
N SER A 103 -4.66 -8.02 -21.99
CA SER A 103 -5.15 -8.56 -20.71
C SER A 103 -3.96 -8.97 -19.84
N ILE A 104 -3.98 -8.59 -18.57
CA ILE A 104 -2.95 -8.95 -17.58
C ILE A 104 -3.44 -10.17 -16.81
N SER A 105 -2.64 -11.24 -16.77
CA SER A 105 -3.01 -12.52 -16.13
C SER A 105 -2.60 -12.64 -14.67
N SER A 106 -1.68 -11.78 -14.22
CA SER A 106 -1.31 -11.61 -12.82
C SER A 106 -0.93 -10.16 -12.63
N ILE A 107 -1.60 -9.50 -11.70
CA ILE A 107 -1.54 -8.05 -11.55
C ILE A 107 -0.56 -7.74 -10.43
N GLY A 108 0.51 -7.03 -10.77
CA GLY A 108 1.47 -6.47 -9.82
C GLY A 108 1.40 -4.95 -9.83
N GLY A 109 1.82 -4.33 -8.73
CA GLY A 109 1.83 -2.87 -8.62
C GLY A 109 1.41 -2.39 -7.24
N GLN A 110 0.82 -1.21 -7.21
CA GLN A 110 0.46 -0.51 -5.97
C GLN A 110 -0.88 0.20 -6.11
N VAL A 111 -1.61 0.23 -5.00
CA VAL A 111 -2.77 1.10 -4.80
C VAL A 111 -2.37 2.21 -3.84
N TYR A 112 -2.62 3.45 -4.22
CA TYR A 112 -2.30 4.63 -3.44
C TYR A 112 -3.56 5.33 -2.96
N ALA A 113 -3.51 5.93 -1.77
CA ALA A 113 -4.56 6.77 -1.24
C ALA A 113 -3.99 8.07 -0.66
N THR A 114 -4.62 9.20 -0.98
CA THR A 114 -4.28 10.51 -0.40
C THR A 114 -5.54 11.35 -0.20
N ARG A 115 -5.52 12.31 0.72
CA ARG A 115 -6.67 13.19 1.02
C ARG A 115 -6.89 14.31 -0.01
N VAL A 116 -5.96 14.51 -0.95
CA VAL A 116 -6.01 15.63 -1.90
C VAL A 116 -6.42 15.18 -3.30
N SER A 117 -7.41 15.87 -3.89
CA SER A 117 -7.83 15.62 -5.27
C SER A 117 -6.81 16.19 -6.26
N GLY A 118 -6.23 15.35 -7.11
CA GLY A 118 -5.65 15.76 -8.39
C GLY A 118 -4.49 16.76 -8.31
N ALA A 119 -3.42 16.41 -7.61
CA ALA A 119 -2.12 17.11 -7.66
C ALA A 119 -1.00 16.32 -6.95
N VAL A 120 -0.99 14.99 -7.04
CA VAL A 120 0.14 14.22 -6.47
C VAL A 120 1.35 14.41 -7.37
N ASP A 121 2.46 14.88 -6.80
CA ASP A 121 3.73 15.00 -7.52
C ASP A 121 4.50 13.68 -7.49
N TRP A 122 4.07 12.74 -8.34
CA TRP A 122 4.71 11.44 -8.47
C TRP A 122 6.20 11.51 -8.86
N GLY A 123 6.65 12.62 -9.45
CA GLY A 123 8.04 12.81 -9.84
C GLY A 123 8.97 13.13 -8.67
N ASN A 124 8.42 13.60 -7.55
CA ASN A 124 9.15 13.95 -6.32
C ASN A 124 8.66 13.13 -5.11
N ILE A 125 8.12 11.94 -5.36
CA ILE A 125 7.68 11.04 -4.31
C ILE A 125 8.87 10.45 -3.53
N GLU A 126 8.80 10.48 -2.21
CA GLU A 126 9.80 9.89 -1.31
C GLU A 126 9.13 9.21 -0.10
N CYS A 127 9.91 8.51 0.73
CA CYS A 127 9.40 8.01 2.00
C CYS A 127 9.06 9.18 2.93
N ALA A 128 7.88 9.15 3.55
CA ALA A 128 7.53 10.18 4.53
C ALA A 128 8.46 10.12 5.75
N SER A 129 8.85 11.29 6.25
CA SER A 129 9.60 11.46 7.48
C SER A 129 8.69 11.49 8.72
N ASP A 130 9.29 11.29 9.89
CA ASP A 130 8.58 11.42 11.18
C ASP A 130 7.84 12.76 11.30
N ALA A 131 8.44 13.85 10.80
CA ALA A 131 7.85 15.18 10.91
C ALA A 131 6.57 15.32 10.06
N GLU A 132 6.55 14.72 8.88
CA GLU A 132 5.38 14.73 7.99
C GLU A 132 4.28 13.82 8.52
N ILE A 133 4.63 12.64 9.07
CA ILE A 133 3.68 11.73 9.71
C ILE A 133 3.05 12.39 10.95
N ILE A 134 3.85 13.04 11.80
CA ILE A 134 3.33 13.78 12.97
C ILE A 134 2.43 14.94 12.54
N ALA A 135 2.76 15.63 11.44
CA ALA A 135 1.90 16.69 10.91
C ALA A 135 0.54 16.13 10.46
N GLU A 136 0.54 14.94 9.86
CA GLU A 136 -0.69 14.23 9.49
C GLU A 136 -1.48 13.75 10.70
N ASP A 137 -0.81 13.23 11.75
CA ASP A 137 -1.45 12.87 13.02
C ASP A 137 -2.23 14.06 13.60
N VAL A 138 -1.60 15.24 13.61
CA VAL A 138 -2.24 16.48 14.08
C VAL A 138 -3.40 16.89 13.16
N ALA A 139 -3.23 16.77 11.84
CA ALA A 139 -4.27 17.13 10.87
C ALA A 139 -5.52 16.24 11.00
N MET A 140 -5.35 14.99 11.43
CA MET A 140 -6.41 14.00 11.57
C MET A 140 -6.92 13.84 13.00
N ASP A 141 -6.42 14.63 13.96
CA ASP A 141 -6.73 14.49 15.40
C ASP A 141 -6.39 13.11 15.99
N HIS A 142 -5.31 12.50 15.51
CA HIS A 142 -4.76 11.23 15.97
C HIS A 142 -3.79 11.43 17.14
N ILE A 143 -4.29 11.99 18.25
CA ILE A 143 -3.46 12.31 19.42
C ILE A 143 -3.38 11.17 20.46
N GLY A 144 -4.09 10.06 20.21
CA GLY A 144 -4.20 8.88 21.08
C GLY A 144 -3.13 7.82 20.84
N GLU A 145 -3.36 6.59 21.34
CA GLU A 145 -2.47 5.44 21.10
C GLU A 145 -2.64 4.83 19.70
N ASP A 146 -3.79 5.07 19.08
CA ASP A 146 -4.18 4.59 17.76
C ASP A 146 -3.91 5.64 16.67
N ASN A 147 -2.70 6.20 16.71
CA ASN A 147 -2.23 7.20 15.76
C ASN A 147 -1.39 6.60 14.63
N ILE A 148 -1.11 7.40 13.60
CA ILE A 148 -0.39 6.98 12.40
C ILE A 148 1.05 6.58 12.76
N SER A 149 1.75 7.42 13.53
CA SER A 149 3.14 7.16 13.96
C SER A 149 3.31 5.84 14.71
N SER A 150 2.32 5.46 15.52
CA SER A 150 2.35 4.23 16.34
C SER A 150 1.89 3.01 15.55
N THR A 151 1.07 3.21 14.52
CA THR A 151 0.58 2.16 13.62
C THR A 151 1.64 1.77 12.59
N PHE A 152 2.27 2.77 11.95
CA PHE A 152 3.36 2.60 10.98
C PHE A 152 4.73 2.68 11.67
N ASN A 153 4.93 1.88 12.71
CA ASN A 153 6.12 1.91 13.54
C ASN A 153 7.27 1.00 13.05
N GLY A 154 7.03 0.23 11.99
CA GLY A 154 8.00 -0.63 11.35
C GLY A 154 8.64 0.04 10.13
N THR A 155 9.51 -0.70 9.45
CA THR A 155 9.98 -0.32 8.12
C THR A 155 9.65 -1.41 7.11
N ASN A 156 9.50 -1.01 5.85
CA ASN A 156 9.08 -1.90 4.79
C ASN A 156 10.09 -3.04 4.56
N ALA A 157 9.61 -4.27 4.44
CA ALA A 157 10.42 -5.43 4.07
C ALA A 157 10.59 -5.55 2.55
N GLY A 158 9.57 -5.14 1.78
CA GLY A 158 9.58 -5.19 0.32
C GLY A 158 10.24 -3.97 -0.34
N THR A 159 10.61 -4.10 -1.61
CA THR A 159 10.97 -2.95 -2.46
C THR A 159 9.75 -2.43 -3.22
N TYR A 160 9.70 -1.12 -3.48
CA TYR A 160 8.66 -0.48 -4.28
C TYR A 160 9.28 0.23 -5.46
N VAL A 161 8.48 0.42 -6.51
CA VAL A 161 8.78 1.35 -7.60
C VAL A 161 7.55 2.21 -7.75
N VAL A 162 7.70 3.51 -7.58
CA VAL A 162 6.59 4.47 -7.65
C VAL A 162 6.89 5.46 -8.76
N SER A 163 6.14 5.42 -9.86
CA SER A 163 6.40 6.25 -11.05
C SER A 163 7.87 6.20 -11.51
N GLY A 164 8.48 5.00 -11.44
CA GLY A 164 9.88 4.77 -11.78
C GLY A 164 10.91 5.14 -10.70
N VAL A 165 10.49 5.70 -9.55
CA VAL A 165 11.35 5.96 -8.40
C VAL A 165 11.49 4.68 -7.56
N PRO A 166 12.69 4.10 -7.46
CA PRO A 166 12.90 2.91 -6.65
C PRO A 166 12.96 3.26 -5.17
N ILE A 167 12.22 2.51 -4.35
CA ILE A 167 12.24 2.56 -2.90
C ILE A 167 12.77 1.22 -2.40
N GLY A 168 13.87 1.28 -1.65
CA GLY A 168 14.53 0.12 -1.09
C GLY A 168 13.76 -0.47 0.08
N ALA A 169 14.10 -1.70 0.44
CA ALA A 169 13.66 -2.27 1.70
C ALA A 169 14.26 -1.46 2.86
N THR A 170 13.49 -1.31 3.93
CA THR A 170 13.79 -0.59 5.17
C THR A 170 13.86 0.94 5.07
N ASP A 171 13.47 1.51 3.93
CA ASP A 171 13.55 2.96 3.67
C ASP A 171 12.34 3.73 4.24
N CYS A 172 11.13 3.16 4.15
CA CYS A 172 9.88 3.82 4.51
C CYS A 172 9.27 3.24 5.78
N PHE A 173 8.53 4.07 6.52
CA PHE A 173 7.62 3.60 7.57
C PHE A 173 6.55 2.69 6.99
N ALA A 174 6.29 1.59 7.67
CA ALA A 174 5.42 0.53 7.15
C ALA A 174 4.61 -0.18 8.24
N VAL A 175 3.53 -0.82 7.79
CA VAL A 175 2.71 -1.74 8.58
C VAL A 175 2.24 -2.91 7.70
N ASN A 176 1.96 -4.05 8.33
CA ASN A 176 1.24 -5.16 7.69
C ASN A 176 -0.14 -5.29 8.32
N SER A 177 -1.18 -5.25 7.50
CA SER A 177 -2.54 -5.49 7.97
C SER A 177 -2.78 -6.98 8.30
N TYR A 178 -3.87 -7.31 8.98
CA TYR A 178 -4.09 -8.68 9.43
C TYR A 178 -4.51 -9.60 8.28
N VAL A 179 -4.20 -10.89 8.43
CA VAL A 179 -4.70 -11.97 7.59
C VAL A 179 -5.45 -12.94 8.48
N ASN A 180 -6.70 -13.24 8.13
CA ASN A 180 -7.60 -14.10 8.90
C ASN A 180 -7.57 -13.78 10.41
N ASN A 181 -7.77 -12.50 10.72
CA ASN A 181 -7.77 -11.94 12.08
C ASN A 181 -6.48 -12.21 12.89
N ALA A 182 -5.35 -12.38 12.21
CA ALA A 182 -4.05 -12.60 12.84
C ALA A 182 -2.99 -11.63 12.32
N SER A 183 -2.13 -11.18 13.24
CA SER A 183 -0.92 -10.42 12.91
C SER A 183 0.06 -11.28 12.12
N GLN A 184 0.72 -10.66 11.14
CA GLN A 184 1.63 -11.27 10.19
C GLN A 184 2.59 -10.20 9.64
N SER A 185 3.58 -10.60 8.83
CA SER A 185 4.64 -9.71 8.33
C SER A 185 5.07 -9.97 6.88
N SER A 186 4.23 -10.61 6.07
CA SER A 186 4.55 -11.08 4.71
C SER A 186 3.63 -10.57 3.62
N SER A 187 2.38 -10.22 3.96
CA SER A 187 1.36 -9.77 3.01
C SER A 187 0.76 -8.45 3.43
N PHE A 188 0.05 -7.80 2.51
CA PHE A 188 -0.62 -6.52 2.68
C PHE A 188 0.24 -5.51 3.43
N GLU A 189 1.49 -5.39 2.98
CA GLU A 189 2.39 -4.33 3.43
C GLU A 189 1.91 -3.00 2.85
N GLU A 190 1.84 -2.01 3.72
CA GLU A 190 1.48 -0.64 3.40
C GLU A 190 2.59 0.29 3.91
N ILE A 191 2.98 1.24 3.07
CA ILE A 191 4.02 2.23 3.37
C ILE A 191 3.46 3.65 3.32
N ILE A 192 4.13 4.56 4.01
CA ILE A 192 3.82 6.00 3.95
C ILE A 192 4.84 6.73 3.08
N LEU A 193 4.32 7.41 2.07
CA LEU A 193 5.06 8.26 1.14
C LEU A 193 4.70 9.74 1.32
N TYR A 194 5.56 10.61 0.82
CA TYR A 194 5.37 12.05 0.80
C TYR A 194 5.71 12.60 -0.58
N ASP A 195 4.84 13.45 -1.13
CA ASP A 195 4.99 14.01 -2.49
C ASP A 195 5.57 15.44 -2.50
N SER A 196 6.26 15.83 -1.42
CA SER A 196 6.69 17.21 -1.07
C SER A 196 5.62 18.11 -0.44
N ALA A 197 4.35 17.72 -0.43
CA ALA A 197 3.26 18.49 0.19
C ALA A 197 2.21 17.64 0.95
N ASN A 198 2.02 16.39 0.55
CA ASN A 198 0.91 15.54 0.96
C ASN A 198 1.42 14.14 1.31
N ILE A 199 0.79 13.53 2.31
CA ILE A 199 0.95 12.11 2.61
C ILE A 199 0.22 11.27 1.56
N VAL A 200 0.89 10.20 1.13
CA VAL A 200 0.33 9.18 0.25
C VAL A 200 0.55 7.81 0.90
N PHE A 201 -0.53 7.11 1.20
CA PHE A 201 -0.50 5.73 1.69
C PHE A 201 -0.43 4.80 0.48
N ALA A 202 0.51 3.84 0.48
CA ALA A 202 0.73 2.95 -0.64
C ALA A 202 0.70 1.49 -0.19
N ALA A 203 -0.29 0.73 -0.67
CA ALA A 203 -0.39 -0.70 -0.46
C ALA A 203 0.06 -1.46 -1.70
N LYS A 204 0.75 -2.58 -1.49
CA LYS A 204 1.15 -3.45 -2.59
C LYS A 204 -0.04 -4.25 -3.12
N ILE A 205 -0.10 -4.43 -4.44
CA ILE A 205 -1.01 -5.39 -5.07
C ILE A 205 -0.41 -6.79 -4.96
N GLU A 206 -1.17 -7.71 -4.37
CA GLU A 206 -0.87 -9.12 -4.16
C GLU A 206 -2.03 -9.99 -4.67
N ASP A 207 -1.90 -10.48 -5.89
CA ASP A 207 -2.89 -11.27 -6.62
C ASP A 207 -3.53 -12.42 -5.79
N GLY A 208 -4.79 -12.24 -5.42
CA GLY A 208 -5.64 -13.27 -4.80
C GLY A 208 -5.12 -13.83 -3.47
N ILE A 209 -4.63 -12.97 -2.56
CA ILE A 209 -4.15 -13.40 -1.24
C ILE A 209 -5.26 -13.31 -0.19
N ALA A 210 -5.32 -14.29 0.72
CA ALA A 210 -6.27 -14.31 1.83
C ALA A 210 -6.08 -13.08 2.74
N GLY A 211 -7.10 -12.22 2.84
CA GLY A 211 -7.12 -10.99 3.63
C GLY A 211 -7.60 -11.16 5.06
N TYR A 212 -8.02 -10.05 5.69
CA TYR A 212 -8.34 -9.98 7.12
C TYR A 212 -9.43 -10.95 7.58
N ASP A 213 -10.37 -11.30 6.71
CA ASP A 213 -11.50 -12.19 6.98
C ASP A 213 -11.32 -13.61 6.40
N GLY A 214 -10.20 -13.86 5.72
CA GLY A 214 -9.91 -15.12 5.04
C GLY A 214 -10.48 -15.25 3.62
N ALA A 215 -11.14 -14.21 3.08
CA ALA A 215 -11.43 -14.12 1.65
C ALA A 215 -10.22 -13.61 0.87
N ASP A 216 -10.14 -13.92 -0.43
CA ASP A 216 -9.02 -13.53 -1.28
C ASP A 216 -9.22 -12.11 -1.84
N TYR A 217 -8.19 -11.25 -1.69
CA TYR A 217 -8.14 -9.87 -2.18
C TYR A 217 -6.81 -9.58 -2.85
N ASP A 218 -6.79 -8.57 -3.72
CA ASP A 218 -5.57 -8.11 -4.39
C ASP A 218 -4.88 -7.00 -3.60
N PHE A 219 -5.59 -6.29 -2.73
CA PHE A 219 -4.98 -5.31 -1.83
C PHE A 219 -5.79 -5.16 -0.54
N GLN A 220 -5.11 -4.69 0.50
CA GLN A 220 -5.69 -4.25 1.76
C GLN A 220 -4.87 -3.07 2.25
N MET A 221 -5.55 -1.99 2.63
CA MET A 221 -4.92 -0.77 3.12
C MET A 221 -5.75 -0.09 4.20
N ILE A 222 -5.09 0.64 5.09
CA ILE A 222 -5.74 1.45 6.12
C ILE A 222 -5.35 2.92 5.96
N VAL A 223 -6.33 3.80 6.09
CA VAL A 223 -6.12 5.25 6.01
C VAL A 223 -6.74 5.93 7.23
N PRO A 224 -6.15 7.04 7.69
CA PRO A 224 -6.68 7.73 8.86
C PRO A 224 -8.06 8.35 8.55
N GLU A 225 -8.94 8.34 9.54
CA GLU A 225 -10.16 9.15 9.59
C GLU A 225 -9.99 10.20 10.69
N ASN A 226 -10.66 11.34 10.55
CA ASN A 226 -10.66 12.38 11.55
C ASN A 226 -11.16 11.83 12.89
N GLY A 227 -10.25 11.79 13.86
CA GLY A 227 -10.46 11.23 15.19
C GLY A 227 -11.14 12.16 16.19
N ASP A 228 -11.51 13.37 15.78
CA ASP A 228 -12.23 14.29 16.67
C ASP A 228 -13.54 13.65 17.14
N SER A 229 -13.71 13.60 18.45
CA SER A 229 -14.92 13.11 19.12
C SER A 229 -16.23 13.74 18.63
N GLY A 230 -16.17 14.93 18.02
CA GLY A 230 -17.31 15.62 17.41
C GLY A 230 -17.48 15.36 15.91
N PHE A 231 -16.56 14.67 15.25
CA PHE A 231 -16.61 14.43 13.81
C PHE A 231 -17.66 13.37 13.46
N ALA A 232 -18.64 13.78 12.64
CA ALA A 232 -19.70 12.91 12.13
C ALA A 232 -19.67 12.77 10.59
N GLY A 233 -18.61 13.27 9.96
CA GLY A 233 -18.43 13.25 8.51
C GLY A 233 -17.74 11.98 8.02
N SER A 234 -17.19 12.08 6.80
CA SER A 234 -16.22 11.12 6.30
C SER A 234 -15.10 11.88 5.61
N THR A 235 -13.84 11.58 5.95
CA THR A 235 -12.69 12.08 5.18
C THR A 235 -12.67 11.39 3.82
N ALA A 236 -12.50 12.18 2.75
CA ALA A 236 -12.40 11.68 1.39
C ALA A 236 -10.96 11.30 1.06
N TYR A 237 -10.78 10.15 0.43
CA TYR A 237 -9.51 9.69 -0.12
C TYR A 237 -9.63 9.49 -1.62
N TYR A 238 -8.62 9.97 -2.35
CA TYR A 238 -8.47 9.80 -3.77
C TYR A 238 -7.53 8.64 -4.01
N LEU A 239 -8.04 7.63 -4.73
CA LEU A 239 -7.30 6.42 -5.03
C LEU A 239 -6.61 6.53 -6.39
N TYR A 240 -5.37 6.03 -6.44
CA TYR A 240 -4.58 5.90 -7.66
C TYR A 240 -4.05 4.48 -7.74
N VAL A 241 -3.81 3.98 -8.95
CA VAL A 241 -3.28 2.65 -9.21
C VAL A 241 -2.09 2.76 -10.16
N GLU A 242 -1.01 2.07 -9.82
CA GLU A 242 0.11 1.81 -10.72
C GLU A 242 0.16 0.29 -10.98
N LEU A 243 0.24 -0.08 -12.25
CA LEU A 243 0.34 -1.47 -12.70
C LEU A 243 1.73 -1.71 -13.30
N ASN A 244 2.36 -2.83 -12.93
CA ASN A 244 3.71 -3.21 -13.31
C ASN A 244 3.77 -4.59 -13.97
#